data_AF-A0A1Q8LDL5-F1
#
_entry.id   AF-A0A1Q8LDL5-F1
#
_cell.length_a   1.000
_cell.length_b   1.000
_cell.length_c   1.000
_cell.angle_alpha   90.00
_cell.angle_beta   90.00
_cell.angle_gamma   90.00
#
_symmetry.space_group_name_H-M   'P 1'
#
loop_
_entity.id
_entity.type
_entity.pdbx_description
1 polymer ?
#
loop_
_entity_poly.entity_id
_entity_poly.type
_entity_poly.pdbx_seq_one_letter_code
_entity_poly.pdbx_strand_id
1 'polypeptide(L)'
;MGGTSVAHTSRAPVWEEPDVVPTKTHEDQLQSVVDRLSAAAEADYYNPYKRFAWPDRLDVDGYWMSPELMTVHGTSAARELDEKTLQEISKWESGHFYSLNEVFSVAGWQVVATRRGW
;
A
#
# COMPACT_ATOMS: atom_id res chain seq x y z
N MET A 1 -24.83 71.88 -51.82
CA MET A 1 -23.57 71.51 -51.15
C MET A 1 -23.85 71.44 -49.66
N GLY A 2 -23.69 70.27 -49.05
CA GLY A 2 -24.02 70.05 -47.64
C GLY A 2 -23.85 68.58 -47.30
N GLY A 3 -22.60 68.12 -47.23
CA GLY A 3 -22.27 66.76 -46.81
C GLY A 3 -22.01 66.74 -45.31
N THR A 4 -22.86 66.05 -44.55
CA THR A 4 -22.65 65.80 -43.12
C THR A 4 -21.78 64.55 -42.99
N SER A 5 -20.50 64.73 -42.65
CA SER A 5 -19.58 63.62 -42.35
C SER A 5 -19.80 63.17 -40.91
N VAL A 6 -20.33 61.96 -40.73
CA VAL A 6 -20.43 61.31 -39.42
C VAL A 6 -19.19 60.43 -39.26
N ALA A 7 -18.27 60.85 -38.39
CA ALA A 7 -17.08 60.06 -38.06
C ALA A 7 -17.49 58.80 -37.28
N HIS A 8 -17.40 57.64 -37.93
CA HIS A 8 -17.60 56.35 -37.30
C HIS A 8 -16.27 55.92 -36.65
N THR A 9 -16.08 56.19 -35.35
CA THR A 9 -14.94 55.65 -34.60
C THR A 9 -15.32 54.26 -34.08
N SER A 10 -15.08 53.22 -34.87
CA SER A 10 -15.15 51.84 -34.38
C SER A 10 -14.00 51.59 -33.41
N ARG A 11 -14.26 51.63 -32.11
CA ARG A 11 -13.37 51.08 -31.09
C ARG A 11 -13.41 49.56 -31.21
N ALA A 12 -12.27 48.91 -31.41
CA ALA A 12 -12.18 47.45 -31.40
C ALA A 12 -12.72 46.89 -30.06
N PRO A 13 -13.41 45.74 -30.06
CA PRO A 13 -13.87 45.12 -28.82
C PRO A 13 -12.66 44.80 -27.92
N VAL A 14 -12.80 45.05 -26.62
CA VAL A 14 -11.84 44.60 -25.61
C VAL A 14 -11.97 43.10 -25.54
N TRP A 15 -10.95 42.37 -25.97
CA TRP A 15 -10.85 40.93 -25.74
C TRP A 15 -10.48 40.74 -24.27
N GLU A 16 -11.42 40.26 -23.44
CA GLU A 16 -11.09 39.76 -22.11
C GLU A 16 -10.29 38.46 -22.31
N GLU A 17 -9.05 38.44 -21.85
CA GLU A 17 -8.25 37.21 -21.86
C GLU A 17 -9.01 36.16 -21.04
N PRO A 18 -9.20 34.93 -21.55
CA PRO A 18 -9.87 33.90 -20.80
C PRO A 18 -9.12 33.67 -19.50
N ASP A 19 -9.85 33.60 -18.38
CA ASP A 19 -9.28 33.25 -17.08
C ASP A 19 -8.39 32.02 -17.25
N VAL A 20 -7.09 32.19 -17.05
CA VAL A 20 -6.13 31.09 -17.10
C VAL A 20 -6.47 30.19 -15.93
N VAL A 21 -7.25 29.14 -16.18
CA VAL A 21 -7.48 28.08 -15.20
C VAL A 21 -6.11 27.49 -14.91
N PRO A 22 -5.57 27.61 -13.68
CA PRO A 22 -4.26 27.08 -13.39
C PRO A 22 -4.30 25.57 -13.61
N THR A 23 -3.58 25.11 -14.64
CA THR A 23 -3.39 23.69 -14.90
C THR A 23 -2.69 23.10 -13.70
N LYS A 24 -3.31 22.10 -13.05
CA LYS A 24 -2.70 21.41 -11.90
C LYS A 24 -1.30 20.96 -12.28
N THR A 25 -0.33 21.34 -11.46
CA THR A 25 1.04 20.90 -11.64
C THR A 25 1.15 19.39 -11.38
N HIS A 26 2.25 18.77 -11.80
CA HIS A 26 2.50 17.36 -11.47
C HIS A 26 2.61 17.14 -9.96
N GLU A 27 3.08 18.13 -9.20
CA GLU A 27 3.16 18.10 -7.74
C GLU A 27 1.75 18.08 -7.12
N ASP A 28 0.82 18.91 -7.62
CA ASP A 28 -0.58 18.93 -7.17
C ASP A 28 -1.30 17.61 -7.46
N GLN A 29 -0.94 16.95 -8.57
CA GLN A 29 -1.49 15.66 -8.94
C GLN A 29 -0.93 14.54 -8.05
N LEU A 30 0.38 14.55 -7.79
CA LEU A 30 1.03 13.59 -6.90
C LEU A 30 0.50 13.69 -5.47
N GLN A 31 0.41 14.91 -4.92
CA GLN A 31 -0.11 15.13 -3.58
C GLN A 31 -1.56 14.62 -3.46
N SER A 32 -2.39 14.89 -4.47
CA SER A 32 -3.76 14.38 -4.50
C SER A 32 -3.85 12.85 -4.51
N VAL A 33 -2.88 12.16 -5.12
CA VAL A 33 -2.82 10.68 -5.09
C VAL A 33 -2.39 10.19 -3.71
N VAL A 34 -1.37 10.83 -3.12
CA VAL A 34 -0.88 10.50 -1.77
C VAL A 34 -2.01 10.65 -0.75
N ASP A 35 -2.72 11.79 -0.76
CA ASP A 35 -3.82 12.06 0.18
C ASP A 35 -4.93 11.00 0.07
N ARG A 36 -5.25 10.58 -1.16
CA ARG A 36 -6.25 9.53 -1.39
C ARG A 36 -5.80 8.16 -0.91
N LEU A 37 -4.52 7.82 -1.09
CA LEU A 37 -3.96 6.56 -0.61
C LEU A 37 -3.87 6.53 0.92
N SER A 38 -3.45 7.64 1.54
CA SER A 38 -3.43 7.80 3.00
C SER A 38 -4.83 7.68 3.60
N ALA A 39 -5.81 8.40 3.03
CA ALA A 39 -7.19 8.30 3.48
C ALA A 39 -7.77 6.89 3.32
N ALA A 40 -7.42 6.16 2.25
CA ALA A 40 -7.83 4.78 2.08
C ALA A 40 -7.18 3.84 3.11
N ALA A 41 -5.88 4.01 3.39
CA ALA A 41 -5.17 3.22 4.39
C ALA A 41 -5.69 3.48 5.82
N GLU A 42 -6.10 4.71 6.13
CA GLU A 42 -6.71 5.06 7.43
C GLU A 42 -8.17 4.60 7.54
N ALA A 43 -8.96 4.72 6.47
CA ALA A 43 -10.36 4.33 6.48
C ALA A 43 -10.53 2.81 6.67
N ASP A 44 -9.62 2.02 6.12
CA ASP A 44 -9.54 0.57 6.30
C ASP A 44 -8.63 0.17 7.48
N TYR A 45 -8.50 1.02 8.52
CA TYR A 45 -7.77 0.69 9.73
C TYR A 45 -8.26 -0.63 10.33
N TYR A 46 -7.51 -1.68 10.00
CA TYR A 46 -7.83 -3.05 10.31
C TYR A 46 -7.49 -3.28 11.76
N ASN A 47 -8.46 -3.18 12.66
CA ASN A 47 -8.25 -3.50 14.07
C ASN A 47 -8.45 -5.02 14.28
N PRO A 48 -7.37 -5.83 14.33
CA PRO A 48 -7.47 -7.27 14.45
C PRO A 48 -8.11 -7.70 15.78
N TYR A 49 -8.09 -6.83 16.80
CA TYR A 49 -8.66 -7.13 18.12
C TYR A 49 -10.18 -6.92 18.19
N LYS A 50 -10.78 -6.22 17.21
CA LYS A 50 -12.24 -5.99 17.19
C LYS A 50 -13.00 -6.94 16.28
N ARG A 51 -12.31 -7.58 15.33
CA ARG A 51 -12.95 -8.39 14.29
C ARG A 51 -12.79 -9.90 14.47
N PHE A 52 -11.77 -10.32 15.21
CA PHE A 52 -11.55 -11.72 15.54
C PHE A 52 -11.89 -11.97 17.02
N ALA A 53 -12.64 -13.04 17.26
CA ALA A 53 -12.75 -13.62 18.59
C ALA A 53 -11.48 -14.43 18.84
N TRP A 54 -10.48 -13.77 19.42
CA TRP A 54 -9.24 -14.43 19.81
C TRP A 54 -9.52 -15.41 20.96
N PRO A 55 -9.01 -16.65 20.89
CA PRO A 55 -9.17 -17.59 21.98
C PRO A 55 -8.36 -17.14 23.20
N ASP A 56 -8.85 -17.43 24.40
CA ASP A 56 -8.16 -17.09 25.66
C ASP A 56 -6.82 -17.82 25.81
N ARG A 57 -6.66 -18.96 25.11
CA ARG A 57 -5.45 -19.79 25.11
C ARG A 57 -5.17 -20.32 23.72
N LEU A 58 -3.91 -20.27 23.32
CA LEU A 58 -3.42 -20.90 22.12
C LEU A 58 -3.00 -22.34 22.43
N ASP A 59 -3.33 -23.26 21.52
CA ASP A 59 -2.78 -24.61 21.54
C ASP A 59 -1.35 -24.55 20.99
N VAL A 60 -0.38 -24.78 21.87
CA VAL A 60 1.04 -24.73 21.53
C VAL A 60 1.57 -26.07 21.02
N ASP A 61 0.83 -27.15 21.22
CA ASP A 61 1.22 -28.51 20.88
C ASP A 61 0.64 -28.97 19.53
N GLY A 62 -0.10 -28.09 18.84
CA GLY A 62 -0.62 -28.33 17.50
C GLY A 62 0.30 -27.86 16.36
N TYR A 63 -0.18 -28.03 15.13
CA TYR A 63 0.46 -27.46 13.94
C TYR A 63 0.36 -25.94 13.94
N TRP A 64 1.49 -25.28 13.66
CA TRP A 64 1.54 -23.82 13.51
C TRP A 64 1.30 -23.35 12.08
N MET A 65 1.33 -24.28 11.12
CA MET A 65 1.03 -24.06 9.72
C MET A 65 0.32 -25.29 9.15
N SER A 66 -0.48 -25.10 8.10
CA SER A 66 -1.14 -26.24 7.45
C SER A 66 -0.10 -27.26 6.97
N PRO A 67 -0.31 -28.58 7.19
CA PRO A 67 0.61 -29.62 6.73
C PRO A 67 0.90 -29.56 5.23
N GLU A 68 -0.04 -29.04 4.44
CA GLU A 68 0.08 -28.89 2.99
C GLU A 68 1.07 -27.81 2.56
N LEU A 69 1.40 -26.90 3.49
CA LEU A 69 2.36 -25.80 3.28
C LEU A 69 3.77 -26.18 3.74
N MET A 70 3.93 -27.31 4.42
CA MET A 70 5.23 -27.74 4.94
C MET A 70 6.10 -28.30 3.81
N THR A 71 7.42 -28.13 3.91
CA THR A 71 8.34 -28.58 2.86
C THR A 71 8.36 -30.10 2.66
N VAL A 72 8.05 -30.84 3.73
CA VAL A 72 7.97 -32.30 3.73
C VAL A 72 6.68 -32.83 3.09
N HIS A 73 5.70 -31.99 2.81
CA HIS A 73 4.41 -32.40 2.27
C HIS A 73 4.56 -33.22 0.97
N GLY A 74 3.85 -34.35 0.88
CA GLY A 74 3.87 -35.24 -0.28
C GLY A 74 5.17 -36.06 -0.45
N THR A 75 6.16 -35.90 0.43
CA THR A 75 7.42 -36.67 0.39
C THR A 75 7.32 -37.96 1.19
N SER A 76 8.31 -38.85 1.06
CA SER A 76 8.43 -40.03 1.94
C SER A 76 8.65 -39.64 3.40
N ALA A 77 9.37 -38.54 3.65
CA ALA A 77 9.63 -38.04 5.00
C ALA A 77 8.32 -37.72 5.76
N ALA A 78 7.32 -37.12 5.11
CA ALA A 78 6.03 -36.86 5.73
C ALA A 78 5.27 -38.14 6.15
N ARG A 79 5.59 -39.31 5.57
CA ARG A 79 4.97 -40.59 5.93
C ARG A 79 5.77 -41.38 6.97
N GLU A 80 7.05 -41.08 7.11
CA GLU A 80 7.98 -41.81 7.98
C GLU A 80 8.18 -41.11 9.33
N LEU A 81 8.05 -39.80 9.36
CA LEU A 81 8.16 -39.01 10.59
C LEU A 81 6.93 -39.16 11.46
N ASP A 82 7.13 -39.15 12.78
CA ASP A 82 6.02 -39.14 13.72
C ASP A 82 5.33 -37.77 13.78
N GLU A 83 4.09 -37.78 14.24
CA GLU A 83 3.20 -36.61 14.32
C GLU A 83 3.81 -35.45 15.14
N LYS A 84 4.49 -35.77 16.25
CA LYS A 84 5.10 -34.76 17.11
C LYS A 84 6.28 -34.08 16.40
N THR A 85 7.07 -34.86 15.68
CA THR A 85 8.16 -34.33 14.86
C THR A 85 7.63 -33.44 13.74
N LEU A 86 6.53 -33.82 13.09
CA LEU A 86 5.87 -32.97 12.09
C LEU A 86 5.36 -31.65 12.69
N GLN A 87 4.77 -31.68 13.88
CA GLN A 87 4.35 -30.47 14.59
C GLN A 87 5.53 -29.56 14.91
N GLU A 88 6.66 -30.10 15.40
CA GLU A 88 7.87 -29.31 15.65
C GLU A 88 8.45 -28.70 14.36
N ILE A 89 8.50 -29.46 13.26
CA ILE A 89 8.91 -28.93 11.96
C ILE A 89 7.99 -27.78 11.54
N SER A 90 6.67 -27.94 11.71
CA SER A 90 5.69 -26.90 11.37
C SER A 90 5.94 -25.60 12.14
N LYS A 91 6.38 -25.68 13.40
CA LYS A 91 6.73 -24.51 14.23
C LYS A 91 7.93 -23.78 13.62
N TRP A 92 9.01 -24.50 13.34
CA TRP A 92 10.22 -23.91 12.77
C TRP A 92 10.00 -23.34 11.36
N GLU A 93 9.30 -24.07 10.50
CA GLU A 93 9.00 -23.63 9.14
C GLU A 93 8.04 -22.43 9.11
N SER A 94 7.06 -22.36 10.03
CA SER A 94 6.16 -21.20 10.12
C SER A 94 6.93 -19.90 10.42
N GLY A 95 7.91 -19.95 11.31
CA GLY A 95 8.77 -18.80 11.61
C GLY A 95 9.55 -18.32 10.39
N HIS A 96 10.15 -19.24 9.64
CA HIS A 96 10.82 -18.92 8.38
C HIS A 96 9.86 -18.36 7.33
N PHE A 97 8.69 -18.98 7.17
CA PHE A 97 7.67 -18.58 6.21
C PHE A 97 7.23 -17.13 6.43
N TYR A 98 6.93 -16.74 7.68
CA TYR A 98 6.54 -15.37 8.00
C TYR A 98 7.70 -14.37 8.03
N SER A 99 8.94 -14.84 8.30
CA SER A 99 10.12 -13.95 8.29
C SER A 99 10.41 -13.37 6.91
N LEU A 100 10.15 -14.13 5.84
CA LEU A 100 10.34 -13.68 4.47
C LEU A 100 9.31 -12.63 4.05
N ASN A 101 8.17 -12.57 4.74
CA ASN A 101 7.08 -11.65 4.41
C ASN A 101 7.25 -10.26 5.05
N GLU A 102 7.90 -10.15 6.21
CA GLU A 102 7.94 -8.91 7.00
C GLU A 102 9.36 -8.41 7.35
N VAL A 103 10.40 -9.26 7.40
CA VAL A 103 11.71 -8.85 7.98
C VAL A 103 12.67 -8.26 6.94
N PHE A 104 12.57 -8.64 5.66
CA PHE A 104 13.47 -8.08 4.63
C PHE A 104 13.05 -6.70 4.10
N SER A 105 11.80 -6.27 4.34
CA SER A 105 11.30 -4.99 3.84
C SER A 105 11.64 -3.81 4.77
N VAL A 106 11.63 -3.98 6.09
CA VAL A 106 11.82 -2.83 7.01
C VAL A 106 13.29 -2.56 7.33
N ALA A 107 14.13 -3.60 7.46
CA ALA A 107 15.55 -3.43 7.80
C ALA A 107 16.39 -2.88 6.64
N GLY A 108 16.01 -3.15 5.38
CA GLY A 108 16.73 -2.66 4.20
C GLY A 108 16.56 -1.16 3.96
N TRP A 109 15.37 -0.62 4.21
CA TRP A 109 15.07 0.79 3.96
C TRP A 109 15.69 1.73 5.01
N GLN A 110 15.82 1.29 6.26
CA GLN A 110 16.38 2.12 7.33
C GLN A 110 17.88 2.39 7.13
N VAL A 111 18.63 1.45 6.53
CA VAL A 111 20.05 1.62 6.16
C VAL A 111 20.24 2.50 4.92
N VAL A 112 19.31 2.48 3.98
CA VAL A 112 19.35 3.34 2.78
C VAL A 112 18.98 4.79 3.11
N ALA A 113 17.99 5.02 3.98
CA ALA A 113 17.56 6.36 4.38
C ALA A 113 18.64 7.13 5.16
N THR A 114 19.31 6.47 6.11
CA THR A 114 20.34 7.13 6.95
C THR A 114 21.62 7.50 6.20
N ARG A 115 21.91 6.89 5.04
CA ARG A 115 23.09 7.25 4.22
C ARG A 115 22.83 8.38 3.22
N ARG A 116 21.59 8.81 3.00
CA ARG A 116 21.27 9.87 2.02
C ARG A 116 20.65 11.13 2.62
N GLY A 117 20.51 11.23 3.94
CA GLY A 117 20.11 12.49 4.59
C GLY A 117 18.74 13.01 4.13
N TRP A 118 17.74 12.12 4.15
CA TRP A 118 16.32 12.49 4.08
C TRP A 118 15.69 12.28 5.45
#